data_AF-A0A167LAM2-F1
#
_entry.id   AF-A0A167LAM2-F1
#
_cell.length_a   1.000
_cell.length_b   1.000
_cell.length_c   1.000
_cell.angle_alpha   90.00
_cell.angle_beta   90.00
_cell.angle_gamma   90.00
#
_symmetry.space_group_name_H-M   'P 1'
#
loop_
_entity.id
_entity.type
_entity.pdbx_description
1 polymer ?
#
loop_
_entity_poly.entity_id
_entity_poly.type
_entity_poly.pdbx_seq_one_letter_code
_entity_poly.pdbx_strand_id
1 'polypeptide(L)'
;MSDSRQNIKQVRGELKVWGRYWALKEETQGYARKSNVERIKECCLLGGVFSSDAHLYSHGADSISPPDHIAQITKDIEALSSSCRKALVGKYIKGMSHKEIAIWADEFSNKHSVEFWLARAERGLLV
;
A
#
# COMPACT_ATOMS: atom_id res chain seq x y z
N MET A 1 11.43 26.45 -3.11
CA MET A 1 11.81 26.07 -1.73
C MET A 1 11.70 24.55 -1.65
N SER A 2 12.81 23.89 -1.28
CA SER A 2 13.04 22.44 -1.10
C SER A 2 12.69 21.52 -2.28
N ASP A 3 13.70 21.28 -3.11
CA ASP A 3 13.81 20.16 -4.05
C ASP A 3 13.88 18.85 -3.25
N SER A 4 12.71 18.30 -2.91
CA SER A 4 12.55 17.05 -2.17
C SER A 4 13.00 15.89 -3.03
N ARG A 5 14.31 15.61 -3.08
CA ARG A 5 14.81 14.35 -3.65
C ARG A 5 14.25 13.21 -2.79
N GLN A 6 13.07 12.70 -3.15
CA GLN A 6 12.54 11.48 -2.55
C GLN A 6 13.64 10.42 -2.67
N ASN A 7 14.07 9.91 -1.52
CA ASN A 7 15.07 8.86 -1.49
C ASN A 7 14.35 7.54 -1.80
N ILE A 8 14.94 6.66 -2.61
CA ILE A 8 14.44 5.30 -2.83
C ILE A 8 14.10 4.57 -1.52
N LYS A 9 14.80 4.87 -0.42
CA LYS A 9 14.50 4.37 0.92
C LYS A 9 13.16 4.86 1.46
N GLN A 10 12.82 6.12 1.21
CA GLN A 10 11.55 6.73 1.62
C GLN A 10 10.39 6.10 0.84
N VAL A 11 10.50 6.01 -0.49
CA VAL A 11 9.49 5.33 -1.34
C VAL A 11 9.25 3.90 -0.85
N ARG A 12 10.31 3.14 -0.56
CA ARG A 12 10.16 1.80 0.02
C ARG A 12 9.52 1.80 1.41
N GLY A 13 9.72 2.85 2.20
CA GLY A 13 9.05 3.04 3.48
C GLY A 13 7.56 3.26 3.30
N GLU A 14 7.19 4.18 2.41
CA GLU A 14 5.79 4.49 2.09
C GLU A 14 5.07 3.29 1.46
N LEU A 15 5.71 2.55 0.55
CA LEU A 15 5.18 1.31 -0.02
C LEU A 15 4.96 0.22 1.04
N LYS A 16 5.78 0.16 2.10
CA LYS A 16 5.53 -0.78 3.23
C LYS A 16 4.30 -0.37 4.04
N VAL A 17 4.11 0.93 4.27
CA VAL A 17 2.93 1.44 5.00
C VAL A 17 1.66 1.20 4.15
N TRP A 18 1.71 1.54 2.86
CA TRP A 18 0.67 1.26 1.88
C TRP A 18 0.32 -0.23 1.81
N GLY A 19 1.33 -1.08 1.67
CA GLY A 19 1.15 -2.52 1.57
C GLY A 19 0.50 -3.12 2.83
N ARG A 20 0.95 -2.71 4.01
CA ARG A 20 0.35 -3.14 5.29
C ARG A 20 -1.10 -2.69 5.45
N TYR A 21 -1.41 -1.45 5.06
CA TYR A 21 -2.78 -0.93 5.11
C TYR A 21 -3.72 -1.81 4.28
N TRP A 22 -3.36 -2.08 3.02
CA TRP A 22 -4.19 -2.87 2.12
C TRP A 22 -4.23 -4.36 2.48
N ALA A 23 -3.11 -4.93 2.94
CA ALA A 23 -3.08 -6.31 3.43
C ALA A 23 -4.04 -6.51 4.63
N LEU A 24 -4.06 -5.56 5.56
CA LEU A 24 -4.98 -5.59 6.70
C LEU A 24 -6.43 -5.45 6.24
N LYS A 25 -6.72 -4.62 5.24
CA LYS A 25 -8.09 -4.48 4.68
C LYS A 25 -8.54 -5.74 3.93
N GLU A 26 -7.68 -6.41 3.18
CA GLU A 26 -8.00 -7.70 2.56
C GLU A 26 -8.32 -8.77 3.63
N GLU A 27 -7.58 -8.80 4.73
CA GLU A 27 -7.81 -9.73 5.85
C GLU A 27 -9.09 -9.39 6.64
N THR A 28 -9.39 -8.10 6.85
CA THR A 28 -10.57 -7.67 7.61
C THR A 28 -11.86 -7.68 6.81
N GLN A 29 -11.84 -7.66 5.47
CA GLN A 29 -13.06 -7.90 4.68
C GLN A 29 -13.58 -9.35 4.82
N GLY A 30 -12.75 -10.30 5.26
CA GLY A 30 -13.18 -11.64 5.68
C GLY A 30 -13.78 -11.71 7.09
N TYR A 31 -13.56 -10.68 7.92
CA TYR A 31 -14.03 -10.53 9.30
C TYR A 31 -14.86 -9.24 9.42
N ALA A 32 -15.97 -9.15 8.70
CA ALA A 32 -16.82 -7.95 8.53
C ALA A 32 -17.43 -7.33 9.81
N ARG A 33 -16.90 -7.61 11.01
CA ARG A 33 -17.23 -6.92 12.27
C ARG A 33 -16.01 -6.84 13.17
N LYS A 34 -15.22 -5.77 13.07
CA LYS A 34 -14.23 -5.45 14.11
C LYS A 34 -14.54 -4.17 14.87
N SER A 35 -14.34 -4.26 16.18
CA SER A 35 -14.70 -3.27 17.19
C SER A 35 -13.73 -2.09 17.21
N ASN A 36 -14.15 -1.00 17.87
CA ASN A 36 -13.45 0.28 17.94
C ASN A 36 -11.97 0.18 18.40
N VAL A 37 -11.60 -0.88 19.11
CA VAL A 37 -10.23 -1.11 19.63
C VAL A 37 -9.22 -1.39 18.52
N GLU A 38 -9.60 -2.10 17.47
CA GLU A 38 -8.66 -2.37 16.36
C GLU A 38 -8.43 -1.14 15.48
N ARG A 39 -9.42 -0.24 15.34
CA ARG A 39 -9.24 1.04 14.63
C ARG A 39 -8.32 2.00 15.36
N ILE A 40 -8.35 2.01 16.69
CA ILE A 40 -7.40 2.79 17.52
C ILE A 40 -5.98 2.21 17.39
N LYS A 41 -5.85 0.87 17.29
CA LYS A 41 -4.56 0.21 17.01
C LYS A 41 -4.02 0.59 15.62
N GLU A 42 -4.88 0.72 14.60
CA GLU A 42 -4.50 1.23 13.27
C GLU A 42 -3.91 2.65 13.36
N CYS A 43 -4.54 3.57 14.10
CA CYS A 43 -4.02 4.93 14.31
C CYS A 43 -2.63 4.94 14.99
N CYS A 44 -2.42 4.10 16.00
CA CYS A 44 -1.15 4.01 16.72
C CYS A 44 -0.04 3.33 15.88
N LEU A 45 -0.36 2.28 15.10
CA LEU A 45 0.62 1.56 14.28
C LEU A 45 1.07 2.33 13.05
N LEU A 46 0.24 3.23 12.54
CA LEU A 46 0.52 4.07 11.36
C LEU A 46 1.20 5.41 11.73
N GLY A 47 1.45 5.67 13.02
CA GLY A 47 2.31 6.77 13.46
C GLY A 47 1.73 8.19 13.29
N GLY A 48 0.42 8.36 13.36
CA GLY A 48 -0.23 9.66 13.22
C GLY A 48 -1.22 9.96 14.35
N VAL A 49 -0.92 10.96 15.17
CA VAL A 49 -1.93 11.65 15.98
C VAL A 49 -2.70 12.55 15.04
N PHE A 50 -3.85 12.09 14.55
CA PHE A 50 -4.79 12.95 13.84
C PHE A 50 -5.62 13.69 14.88
N SER A 51 -5.27 14.95 15.12
CA SER A 51 -6.14 15.87 15.84
C SER A 51 -7.36 16.14 14.97
N SER A 52 -8.44 15.37 15.16
CA SER A 52 -9.86 15.73 14.89
C SER A 52 -10.78 14.53 15.17
N ASP A 53 -10.89 14.15 16.44
CA ASP A 53 -11.89 13.21 16.96
C ASP A 53 -13.31 13.82 16.97
N ALA A 54 -13.96 14.00 15.81
CA ALA A 54 -15.35 14.51 15.80
C ALA A 54 -16.32 13.81 14.84
N HIS A 55 -15.84 13.08 13.82
CA HIS A 55 -16.74 12.46 12.81
C HIS A 55 -16.51 10.96 12.59
N LEU A 56 -15.65 10.30 13.38
CA LEU A 56 -15.36 8.87 13.27
C LEU A 56 -16.52 7.93 13.70
N TYR A 57 -17.69 8.49 14.08
CA TYR A 57 -18.78 7.74 14.72
C TYR A 57 -20.15 7.81 14.02
N SER A 58 -20.28 8.43 12.84
CA SER A 58 -21.58 8.47 12.16
C SER A 58 -21.61 7.56 10.93
N HIS A 59 -22.25 6.40 11.12
CA HIS A 59 -23.06 5.66 10.15
C HIS A 59 -22.44 5.17 8.83
N GLY A 60 -22.62 3.88 8.56
CA GLY A 60 -22.73 3.37 7.19
C GLY A 60 -21.54 2.55 6.72
N ALA A 61 -21.84 1.37 6.21
CA ALA A 61 -20.89 0.37 5.74
C ALA A 61 -20.27 0.66 4.36
N ASP A 62 -20.21 1.91 3.87
CA ASP A 62 -20.00 2.15 2.42
C ASP A 62 -18.92 3.15 2.01
N SER A 63 -18.04 3.62 2.90
CA SER A 63 -16.89 4.41 2.44
C SER A 63 -15.71 4.36 3.39
N ILE A 64 -14.94 3.27 3.33
CA ILE A 64 -13.57 3.31 3.86
C ILE A 64 -12.76 4.19 2.91
N SER A 65 -12.76 5.50 3.17
CA SER A 65 -11.84 6.41 2.49
C SER A 65 -10.45 6.19 3.10
N PRO A 66 -9.44 5.75 2.32
CA PRO A 66 -8.09 5.61 2.85
C PRO A 66 -7.54 6.99 3.27
N PRO A 67 -6.66 7.05 4.28
CA PRO A 67 -5.98 8.31 4.63
C PRO A 67 -5.31 8.94 3.41
N ASP A 68 -5.26 10.28 3.35
CA ASP A 68 -4.81 11.02 2.16
C ASP A 68 -3.46 10.55 1.58
N HIS A 69 -2.49 10.25 2.45
CA HIS A 69 -1.18 9.74 2.01
C HIS A 69 -1.26 8.34 1.37
N ILE A 70 -2.15 7.47 1.84
CA ILE A 70 -2.42 6.15 1.24
C ILE A 70 -3.19 6.32 -0.07
N ALA A 71 -4.14 7.25 -0.11
CA ALA A 71 -4.89 7.56 -1.33
C ALA A 71 -3.97 8.10 -2.43
N GLN A 72 -3.04 8.98 -2.08
CA GLN A 72 -2.10 9.57 -3.03
C GLN A 72 -1.16 8.52 -3.63
N ILE A 73 -0.47 7.73 -2.79
CA ILE A 73 0.42 6.68 -3.30
C ILE A 73 -0.35 5.61 -4.10
N THR A 74 -1.61 5.34 -3.75
CA THR A 74 -2.47 4.44 -4.54
C THR A 74 -2.72 5.00 -5.93
N LYS A 75 -3.05 6.30 -6.06
CA LYS A 75 -3.20 6.96 -7.37
C LYS A 75 -1.90 6.92 -8.18
N ASP A 76 -0.77 7.17 -7.54
CA ASP A 76 0.54 7.16 -8.21
C ASP A 76 0.87 5.74 -8.73
N ILE A 77 0.55 4.70 -7.95
CA ILE A 77 0.68 3.29 -8.36
C ILE A 77 -0.31 2.94 -9.49
N GLU A 78 -1.53 3.50 -9.46
CA GLU A 78 -2.53 3.28 -10.50
C GLU A 78 -2.16 3.91 -11.85
N ALA A 79 -1.31 4.94 -11.84
CA ALA A 79 -0.73 5.52 -13.05
C ALA A 79 0.39 4.65 -13.66
N LEU A 80 0.92 3.68 -12.92
CA LEU A 80 1.93 2.75 -13.42
C LEU A 80 1.32 1.65 -14.31
N SER A 81 2.16 1.03 -15.15
CA SER A 81 1.77 -0.12 -15.96
C SER A 81 1.26 -1.28 -15.08
N SER A 82 0.41 -2.14 -15.67
CA SER A 82 -0.14 -3.32 -15.01
C SER A 82 0.94 -4.20 -14.38
N SER A 83 2.04 -4.43 -15.10
CA SER A 83 3.18 -5.24 -14.63
C SER A 83 3.88 -4.61 -13.40
N CYS A 84 4.09 -3.29 -13.39
CA CYS A 84 4.63 -2.59 -12.22
C CYS A 84 3.71 -2.76 -11.00
N ARG A 85 2.40 -2.58 -11.21
CA ARG A 85 1.39 -2.70 -10.17
C ARG A 85 1.33 -4.10 -9.58
N LYS A 86 1.30 -5.14 -10.43
CA LYS A 86 1.34 -6.55 -10.01
C LYS A 86 2.58 -6.86 -9.18
N ALA A 87 3.75 -6.37 -9.60
CA ALA A 87 4.98 -6.55 -8.85
C ALA A 87 4.91 -5.89 -7.45
N LEU A 88 4.38 -4.66 -7.36
CA LEU A 88 4.19 -3.96 -6.08
C LEU A 88 3.18 -4.66 -5.17
N VAL A 89 2.02 -5.07 -5.70
CA VAL A 89 0.99 -5.79 -4.94
C VAL A 89 1.54 -7.10 -4.39
N GLY A 90 2.17 -7.92 -5.24
CA GLY A 90 2.76 -9.19 -4.81
C GLY A 90 3.81 -8.99 -3.71
N LYS A 91 4.62 -7.93 -3.81
CA LYS A 91 5.69 -7.65 -2.85
C LYS A 91 5.20 -7.08 -1.53
N TYR A 92 4.37 -6.03 -1.58
CA TYR A 92 4.07 -5.18 -0.41
C TYR A 92 2.72 -5.51 0.23
N ILE A 93 1.76 -6.02 -0.53
CA ILE A 93 0.45 -6.44 0.00
C ILE A 93 0.49 -7.94 0.34
N LYS A 94 0.84 -8.78 -0.63
CA LYS A 94 0.82 -10.25 -0.45
C LYS A 94 2.05 -10.81 0.27
N GLY A 95 3.11 -10.02 0.42
CA GLY A 95 4.33 -10.44 1.11
C GLY A 95 5.09 -11.60 0.44
N MET A 96 4.86 -11.82 -0.86
CA MET A 96 5.42 -12.94 -1.61
C MET A 96 6.92 -12.75 -1.94
N SER A 97 7.63 -13.86 -2.10
CA SER A 97 8.98 -13.89 -2.68
C SER A 97 8.94 -13.61 -4.19
N HIS A 98 10.07 -13.21 -4.80
CA HIS A 98 10.10 -12.90 -6.24
C HIS A 98 9.73 -14.11 -7.12
N LYS A 99 9.99 -15.34 -6.65
CA LYS A 99 9.58 -16.56 -7.36
C LYS A 99 8.06 -16.75 -7.31
N GLU A 100 7.46 -16.57 -6.14
CA GLU A 100 6.01 -16.67 -5.96
C GLU A 100 5.27 -15.59 -6.73
N ILE A 101 5.79 -14.35 -6.76
CA ILE A 101 5.23 -13.27 -7.57
C ILE A 101 5.25 -13.64 -9.06
N ALA A 102 6.33 -14.25 -9.54
CA ALA A 102 6.43 -14.65 -10.94
C ALA A 102 5.36 -15.69 -11.33
N ILE A 103 5.10 -16.64 -10.43
CA ILE A 103 4.07 -17.67 -10.63
C ILE A 103 2.66 -17.07 -10.49
N TRP A 104 2.41 -16.27 -9.47
CA TRP A 104 1.09 -15.68 -9.19
C TRP A 104 0.64 -14.71 -10.27
N ALA A 105 1.55 -13.89 -10.80
CA ALA A 105 1.21 -12.88 -11.78
C ALA A 105 1.01 -13.45 -13.19
N ASP A 106 1.55 -14.65 -13.46
CA ASP A 106 1.60 -15.36 -14.76
C ASP A 106 2.18 -14.55 -15.94
N GLU A 107 2.71 -13.36 -15.66
CA GLU A 107 3.27 -12.42 -16.64
C GLU A 107 4.79 -12.32 -16.58
N PHE A 108 5.41 -12.85 -15.51
CA PHE A 108 6.84 -12.73 -15.31
C PHE A 108 7.55 -14.05 -15.59
N SER A 109 8.46 -14.02 -16.57
CA SER A 109 9.23 -15.19 -16.97
C SER A 109 10.10 -15.78 -15.87
N ASN A 110 10.64 -14.96 -14.95
CA ASN A 110 11.47 -15.40 -13.85
C ASN A 110 11.59 -14.31 -12.76
N LYS A 111 12.33 -14.62 -11.68
CA LYS A 111 12.59 -13.71 -10.55
C LYS A 111 13.26 -12.39 -10.97
N HIS A 112 14.10 -12.39 -12.01
CA HIS A 112 14.80 -11.18 -12.47
C HIS A 112 13.86 -10.23 -13.21
N SER A 113 12.86 -10.78 -13.91
CA SER A 113 11.77 -9.97 -14.48
C SER A 113 11.00 -9.25 -13.37
N VAL A 114 10.71 -9.92 -12.25
CA VAL A 114 10.06 -9.29 -11.09
C VAL A 114 10.94 -8.18 -10.50
N GLU A 115 12.24 -8.42 -10.32
CA GLU A 115 13.19 -7.42 -9.81
C GLU A 115 13.25 -6.18 -10.72
N PHE A 116 13.27 -6.40 -12.04
CA PHE A 116 13.24 -5.32 -13.02
C PHE A 116 11.97 -4.47 -12.88
N TRP A 117 10.79 -5.10 -12.83
CA TRP A 117 9.52 -4.37 -12.71
C TRP A 117 9.36 -3.68 -11.36
N LEU A 118 9.84 -4.26 -10.26
CA LEU A 118 9.92 -3.60 -8.96
C LEU A 118 10.81 -2.36 -9.02
N ALA A 119 12.03 -2.49 -9.55
CA ALA A 119 12.96 -1.36 -9.65
C ALA A 119 12.41 -0.25 -10.57
N ARG A 120 11.71 -0.62 -11.65
CA ARG A 120 11.04 0.33 -12.54
C ARG A 120 9.89 1.04 -11.84
N ALA A 121 9.06 0.31 -11.09
CA ALA A 121 7.95 0.85 -10.34
C ALA A 121 8.44 1.81 -9.25
N GLU A 122 9.41 1.40 -8.42
CA GLU A 122 9.97 2.23 -7.36
C GLU A 122 10.59 3.53 -7.91
N ARG A 123 11.25 3.47 -9.08
CA ARG A 123 11.77 4.68 -9.74
C ARG A 123 10.67 5.56 -10.32
N GLY A 124 9.59 4.98 -10.83
CA GLY A 124 8.44 5.74 -11.34
C GLY A 124 7.69 6.50 -10.25
N LEU A 125 7.86 6.11 -8.98
CA LEU A 125 7.30 6.78 -7.82
C LEU A 125 8.26 7.81 -7.20
N LEU A 126 9.50 7.94 -7.71
CA LEU A 126 10.38 9.03 -7.32
C LEU A 126 9.95 10.27 -8.11
N VAL A 127 9.10 11.10 -7.51
CA VAL A 127 8.68 12.39 -8.09
C VAL A 127 9.37 13.54 -7.38
#